data_AF-A0A2E3HWL9-F1
#
_entry.id   AF-A0A2E3HWL9-F1
#
_cell.length_a   1.000
_cell.length_b   1.000
_cell.length_c   1.000
_cell.angle_alpha   90.00
_cell.angle_beta   90.00
_cell.angle_gamma   90.00
#
_symmetry.space_group_name_H-M   'P 1'
#
loop_
_entity.id
_entity.type
_entity.pdbx_description
1 polymer ?
#
loop_
_entity_poly.entity_id
_entity_poly.type
_entity_poly.pdbx_seq_one_letter_code
_entity_poly.pdbx_strand_id
1 'polypeptide(L)'
;MVEQRVKRARDRLKMLEGIPELTLTFEPPDCDHTFYLFTLLVPPEWGGQKRDRLCQMLREEYNVGTMVANPPVWEAQPYIYR
;
A
#
# COMPACT_ATOMS: atom_id res chain seq x y z
N MET A 1 -14.55 0.21 16.21
CA MET A 1 -13.16 0.26 15.68
C MET A 1 -13.13 0.12 14.16
N VAL A 2 -13.79 -0.90 13.58
CA VAL A 2 -13.82 -1.14 12.12
C VAL A 2 -14.42 0.04 11.35
N GLU A 3 -15.61 0.53 11.73
CA GLU A 3 -16.27 1.66 11.05
C GLU A 3 -15.40 2.92 10.94
N GLN A 4 -14.70 3.29 12.02
CA GLN A 4 -13.80 4.46 12.01
C GLN A 4 -12.60 4.25 11.07
N ARG A 5 -12.10 3.01 10.96
CA ARG A 5 -11.03 2.66 10.03
C ARG A 5 -11.51 2.76 8.59
N VAL A 6 -12.69 2.20 8.30
CA VAL A 6 -13.35 2.24 6.99
C VAL A 6 -13.58 3.70 6.57
N LYS A 7 -14.12 4.54 7.46
CA LYS A 7 -14.32 5.97 7.18
C LYS A 7 -13.01 6.66 6.77
N ARG A 8 -11.96 6.52 7.59
CA ARG A 8 -10.65 7.13 7.31
C ARG A 8 -10.02 6.60 6.01
N ALA A 9 -10.21 5.32 5.70
CA ALA A 9 -9.72 4.74 4.46
C ALA A 9 -10.44 5.34 3.24
N ARG A 10 -11.77 5.46 3.30
CA ARG A 10 -12.57 6.08 2.22
C ARG A 10 -12.22 7.56 2.03
N ASP A 11 -12.03 8.31 3.12
CA ASP A 11 -11.57 9.70 3.06
C ASP A 11 -10.21 9.79 2.34
N ARG A 12 -9.28 8.87 2.64
CA ARG A 12 -7.97 8.82 1.99
C ARG A 12 -8.03 8.39 0.53
N LEU A 13 -8.87 7.41 0.18
CA LEU A 13 -9.09 7.01 -1.21
C LEU A 13 -9.55 8.22 -2.05
N LYS A 14 -10.50 8.99 -1.52
CA LYS A 14 -10.99 10.22 -2.16
C LYS A 14 -9.89 11.28 -2.33
N MET A 15 -8.99 11.43 -1.36
CA MET A 15 -7.87 12.37 -1.45
C MET A 15 -6.83 11.98 -2.51
N LEU A 16 -6.66 10.68 -2.76
CA LEU A 16 -5.68 10.14 -3.70
C LEU A 16 -6.27 9.89 -5.10
N GLU A 17 -7.56 10.13 -5.27
CA GLU A 17 -8.25 9.94 -6.53
C GLU A 17 -7.66 10.83 -7.63
N GLY A 18 -7.45 10.25 -8.80
CA GLY A 18 -6.92 10.95 -9.97
C GLY A 18 -5.40 11.06 -10.06
N ILE A 19 -4.64 10.53 -9.08
CA ILE A 19 -3.17 10.42 -9.19
C ILE A 19 -2.83 9.30 -10.20
N PRO A 20 -2.24 9.59 -11.37
CA PRO A 20 -2.03 8.60 -12.43
C PRO A 20 -1.12 7.44 -12.02
N GLU A 21 -0.16 7.69 -11.14
CA GLU A 21 0.82 6.72 -10.67
C GLU A 21 0.33 5.88 -9.48
N LEU A 22 -0.94 6.00 -9.09
CA LEU A 22 -1.51 5.21 -7.99
C LEU A 22 -2.71 4.41 -8.46
N THR A 23 -2.64 3.09 -8.28
CA THR A 23 -3.82 2.23 -8.30
C THR A 23 -4.36 2.12 -6.87
N LEU A 24 -5.57 2.62 -6.66
CA LEU A 24 -6.25 2.60 -5.36
C LEU A 24 -6.82 1.21 -5.04
N THR A 25 -7.10 0.97 -3.75
CA THR A 25 -7.77 -0.27 -3.32
C THR A 25 -9.14 -0.40 -3.99
N PHE A 26 -9.43 -1.55 -4.58
CA PHE A 26 -10.73 -1.89 -5.13
C PHE A 26 -11.58 -2.64 -4.10
N GLU A 27 -12.81 -2.18 -3.88
CA GLU A 27 -13.83 -2.84 -3.06
C GLU A 27 -14.95 -3.33 -4.01
N PRO A 28 -15.11 -4.65 -4.20
CA PRO A 28 -16.22 -5.21 -4.96
C PRO A 28 -17.58 -4.83 -4.36
N PRO A 29 -18.65 -4.73 -5.17
CA PRO A 29 -19.97 -4.29 -4.70
C PRO A 29 -20.67 -5.30 -3.77
N ASP A 30 -20.21 -6.54 -3.70
CA ASP A 30 -20.81 -7.65 -2.96
C ASP A 30 -20.09 -7.97 -1.63
N CYS A 31 -19.09 -7.18 -1.23
CA CYS A 31 -18.42 -7.34 0.05
C CYS A 31 -17.97 -6.03 0.68
N ASP A 32 -17.76 -6.06 2.01
CA ASP A 32 -17.22 -4.94 2.77
C ASP A 32 -15.74 -5.16 3.09
N HIS A 33 -14.91 -4.17 2.76
CA HIS A 33 -13.50 -4.18 3.09
C HIS A 33 -13.26 -3.62 4.50
N THR A 34 -12.56 -4.38 5.35
CA THR A 34 -12.27 -3.96 6.75
C THR A 34 -11.09 -3.00 6.88
N PHE A 35 -10.34 -2.78 5.80
CA PHE A 35 -9.16 -1.92 5.70
C PHE A 35 -8.12 -2.16 6.79
N TYR A 36 -7.89 -3.42 7.20
CA TYR A 36 -6.86 -3.75 8.20
C TYR A 36 -5.50 -3.11 7.86
N LEU A 37 -5.12 -3.20 6.57
CA LEU A 37 -4.08 -2.38 5.97
C LEU A 37 -4.69 -1.48 4.89
N PHE A 38 -4.03 -0.35 4.64
CA PHE A 38 -4.35 0.55 3.55
C PHE A 38 -3.32 0.36 2.44
N THR A 39 -3.68 -0.38 1.40
CA THR A 39 -2.75 -0.81 0.35
C THR A 39 -2.99 -0.03 -0.94
N LEU A 40 -1.91 0.40 -1.58
CA LEU A 40 -1.90 1.04 -2.89
C LEU A 40 -0.90 0.30 -3.78
N LEU A 41 -1.07 0.37 -5.10
CA LEU A 41 -0.05 -0.06 -6.05
C LEU A 41 0.53 1.16 -6.76
N VAL A 42 1.82 1.05 -7.07
CA VAL A 42 2.54 1.95 -7.99
C VAL A 42 2.73 1.22 -9.33
N PRO A 43 3.11 1.93 -10.41
CA PRO A 43 3.32 1.30 -11.71
C PRO A 43 4.41 0.22 -11.64
N PRO A 44 4.31 -0.86 -12.42
CA PRO A 44 5.31 -1.94 -12.40
C PRO A 44 6.75 -1.46 -12.62
N GLU A 45 6.96 -0.43 -13.43
CA GLU A 45 8.25 0.20 -13.72
C GLU A 45 8.85 0.97 -12.54
N TRP A 46 8.09 1.18 -11.46
CA TRP A 46 8.57 1.69 -10.18
C TRP A 46 8.98 0.58 -9.21
N GLY A 47 8.71 -0.68 -9.55
CA GLY A 47 9.11 -1.82 -8.73
C GLY A 47 10.59 -1.79 -8.33
N GLY A 48 10.88 -2.17 -7.07
CA GLY A 48 12.23 -2.10 -6.52
C GLY A 48 12.61 -0.68 -6.08
N GLN A 49 13.76 -0.19 -6.54
CA GLN A 49 14.42 1.01 -6.02
C GLN A 49 13.55 2.28 -6.04
N LYS A 50 12.73 2.49 -7.09
CA LYS A 50 11.89 3.71 -7.20
C LYS A 50 10.77 3.71 -6.15
N ARG A 51 10.06 2.59 -5.99
CA ARG A 51 9.08 2.40 -4.91
C ARG A 51 9.74 2.53 -3.54
N ASP A 52 10.92 1.93 -3.36
CA ASP A 52 11.61 1.99 -2.07
C ASP A 52 12.05 3.43 -1.74
N ARG A 53 12.44 4.21 -2.76
CA ARG A 53 12.70 5.65 -2.61
C ARG A 53 11.45 6.45 -2.26
N LEU A 54 10.28 6.12 -2.84
CA LEU A 54 9.00 6.71 -2.44
C LEU A 54 8.69 6.43 -0.96
N CYS A 55 8.86 5.18 -0.53
CA CYS A 55 8.67 4.80 0.88
C CYS A 55 9.63 5.58 1.80
N GLN A 56 10.89 5.73 1.38
CA GLN A 56 11.89 6.51 2.10
C GLN A 56 11.48 7.99 2.23
N MET A 57 11.09 8.61 1.12
CA MET A 57 10.65 10.02 1.06
C MET A 57 9.43 10.26 1.98
N LEU A 58 8.42 9.40 1.90
CA LEU A 58 7.23 9.49 2.75
C LEU A 58 7.60 9.43 4.24
N ARG A 59 8.54 8.56 4.62
CA ARG A 59 9.00 8.45 6.00
C ARG A 59 9.82 9.65 6.45
N GLU A 60 10.82 10.05 5.67
CA GLU A 60 11.83 11.02 6.09
C GLU A 60 11.36 12.47 5.96
N GLU A 61 10.60 12.77 4.91
CA GLU A 61 10.16 14.14 4.63
C GLU A 61 8.75 14.42 5.15
N TYR A 62 7.88 13.40 5.20
CA TYR A 62 6.47 13.56 5.55
C TYR A 62 6.06 12.81 6.84
N ASN A 63 6.99 12.08 7.47
CA ASN A 63 6.73 11.26 8.66
C ASN A 63 5.58 10.26 8.49
N VAL A 64 5.42 9.73 7.27
CA VAL A 64 4.42 8.72 6.89
C VAL A 64 5.10 7.37 6.75
N GLY A 65 4.79 6.46 7.68
CA GLY A 65 5.26 5.08 7.62
C GLY A 65 4.59 4.31 6.49
N THR A 66 5.41 3.66 5.65
CA THR A 66 4.96 2.76 4.58
C THR A 66 5.81 1.50 4.60
N MET A 67 5.27 0.41 4.03
CA MET A 67 5.98 -0.86 3.92
C MET A 67 5.58 -1.60 2.65
N VAL A 68 6.49 -2.43 2.14
CA VAL A 68 6.14 -3.46 1.17
C VAL A 68 5.58 -4.63 1.97
N ALA A 69 4.25 -4.77 1.97
CA ALA A 69 3.58 -5.85 2.66
C ALA A 69 3.82 -7.17 1.91
N ASN A 70 4.52 -8.10 2.54
CA ASN A 70 4.84 -9.45 2.06
C ASN A 70 5.75 -9.48 0.81
N PRO A 71 7.07 -9.19 0.95
CA PRO A 71 8.03 -9.60 -0.07
C PRO A 71 7.97 -11.12 -0.26
N PRO A 72 8.38 -11.65 -1.42
CA PRO A 72 8.39 -13.09 -1.62
C PRO A 72 9.18 -13.81 -0.52
N VAL A 73 8.52 -14.73 0.19
CA VAL A 73 9.06 -15.30 1.43
C VAL A 73 10.40 -16.01 1.21
N TRP A 74 10.63 -16.55 0.01
CA TRP A 74 11.88 -17.18 -0.38
C TRP A 74 13.08 -16.24 -0.42
N GLU A 75 12.89 -14.92 -0.49
CA GLU A 75 13.99 -13.95 -0.48
C GLU A 75 14.65 -13.82 0.91
N ALA A 76 13.91 -14.11 1.99
CA ALA A 76 14.38 -13.90 3.36
C ALA A 76 14.47 -15.19 4.19
N GLN A 77 13.91 -16.31 3.71
CA GLN A 77 13.83 -17.56 4.47
C GLN A 77 14.87 -18.60 4.00
N PRO A 78 15.92 -18.89 4.80
CA PRO A 78 17.01 -19.80 4.41
C PRO A 78 16.57 -21.20 3.96
N TYR A 79 15.48 -21.74 4.50
CA TYR A 79 15.03 -23.11 4.18
C TYR A 79 14.31 -23.24 2.83
N ILE A 80 13.87 -22.13 2.24
CA ILE A 80 13.18 -22.10 0.94
C ILE A 80 13.82 -21.09 -0.02
N TYR A 81 15.04 -20.65 0.28
CA TYR A 81 15.84 -19.80 -0.57
C TYR A 81 16.26 -20.59 -1.83
N ARG A 82 16.02 -20.04 -3.02
CA ARG A 82 16.42 -20.65 -4.30
C ARG A 82 17.68 -20.00 -4.84
#